data_AF-K2BH27-F1
#
_entry.id   AF-K2BH27-F1
#
_cell.length_a   1.000
_cell.length_b   1.000
_cell.length_c   1.000
_cell.angle_alpha   90.00
_cell.angle_beta   90.00
_cell.angle_gamma   90.00
#
_symmetry.space_group_name_H-M   'P 1'
#
loop_
_entity.id
_entity.type
_entity.pdbx_description
1 polymer ?
#
loop_
_entity_poly.entity_id
_entity_poly.type
_entity_poly.pdbx_seq_one_letter_code
_entity_poly.pdbx_strand_id
1 'polypeptide(L)'
;MTRCGLSTRSWRSASPSCRLSRHSILVYYGYARLVNMKSIQDILKGFNPVEDKYISREYQQYGIELAEKLDDWKHRGLYIKFAKTLPRAVLERAYSFVADANAANKGALFMWKLREMGVIGKKKRNVVRESGNEHL
;
A
#
# COMPACT_ATOMS: atom_id res chain seq x y z
N MET A 1 56.33 -16.99 -4.77
CA MET A 1 55.02 -17.67 -4.85
C MET A 1 54.47 -17.51 -6.26
N THR A 2 54.62 -18.58 -7.03
CA THR A 2 53.79 -19.09 -8.14
C THR A 2 52.89 -18.13 -8.95
N ARG A 3 53.46 -17.69 -10.07
CA ARG A 3 53.01 -17.66 -11.49
C ARG A 3 51.59 -18.11 -11.92
N CYS A 4 51.21 -17.53 -13.07
CA CYS A 4 50.28 -17.98 -14.12
C CYS A 4 48.78 -17.67 -13.88
N GLY A 5 48.00 -17.11 -14.81
CA GLY A 5 48.20 -16.75 -16.21
C GLY A 5 46.81 -16.56 -16.83
N LEU A 6 46.59 -15.47 -17.57
CA LEU A 6 45.42 -15.35 -18.44
C LEU A 6 45.52 -16.45 -19.50
N SER A 7 44.50 -17.31 -19.57
CA SER A 7 44.29 -18.24 -20.67
C SER A 7 42.80 -18.45 -20.87
N THR A 8 42.35 -18.09 -22.06
CA THR A 8 41.07 -18.42 -22.67
C THR A 8 40.82 -19.92 -22.67
N ARG A 9 39.68 -20.36 -22.11
CA ARG A 9 39.14 -21.71 -22.36
C ARG A 9 37.61 -21.62 -22.37
N SER A 10 37.06 -21.22 -23.51
CA SER A 10 36.46 -22.12 -24.49
C SER A 10 35.26 -22.90 -23.92
N TRP A 11 34.07 -22.39 -24.22
CA TRP A 11 32.84 -23.16 -24.28
C TRP A 11 33.02 -24.35 -25.24
N ARG A 12 32.98 -25.58 -24.71
CA ARG A 12 32.55 -26.82 -25.39
C ARG A 12 32.92 -28.02 -24.51
N SER A 13 31.91 -28.60 -23.86
CA SER A 13 31.60 -30.05 -23.90
C SER A 13 30.72 -30.48 -22.72
N ALA A 14 29.41 -30.38 -22.89
CA ALA A 14 28.45 -31.22 -22.18
C ALA A 14 27.16 -31.32 -23.01
N SER A 15 27.12 -32.29 -23.92
CA SER A 15 25.89 -32.74 -24.57
C SER A 15 25.41 -34.04 -23.87
N PRO A 16 24.20 -34.55 -24.15
CA PRO A 16 23.12 -34.58 -23.17
C PRO A 16 22.61 -36.01 -22.91
N SER A 17 22.14 -36.31 -21.71
CA SER A 17 21.27 -37.47 -21.51
C SER A 17 20.06 -37.09 -20.67
N CYS A 18 18.95 -36.89 -21.38
CA CYS A 18 17.62 -36.74 -20.86
C CYS A 18 17.18 -37.98 -20.08
N ARG A 19 16.70 -37.80 -18.85
CA ARG A 19 15.58 -38.58 -18.30
C ARG A 19 14.99 -37.87 -17.07
N LEU A 20 14.34 -36.72 -17.27
CA LEU A 20 13.32 -36.31 -16.30
C LEU A 20 11.98 -36.92 -16.73
N SER A 21 11.58 -37.88 -15.91
CA SER A 21 10.32 -38.60 -15.91
C SER A 21 9.16 -37.61 -15.91
N ARG A 22 8.28 -37.77 -16.91
CA ARG A 22 6.96 -37.15 -17.00
C ARG A 22 6.10 -37.73 -15.87
N HIS A 23 5.97 -37.02 -14.76
CA HIS A 23 4.91 -37.27 -13.78
C HIS A 23 4.05 -36.02 -13.64
N SER A 24 2.80 -36.19 -14.09
CA SER A 24 1.57 -35.49 -13.68
C SER A 24 1.72 -34.12 -13.03
N ILE A 25 1.71 -33.08 -13.86
CA ILE A 25 1.29 -31.71 -13.47
C ILE A 25 0.23 -31.28 -14.49
N LEU A 26 -0.93 -31.94 -14.48
CA LEU A 26 -2.10 -31.59 -15.29
C LEU A 26 -3.38 -31.60 -14.45
N VAL A 27 -3.31 -31.06 -13.23
CA VAL A 27 -4.50 -30.67 -12.48
C VAL A 27 -4.12 -29.42 -11.71
N TYR A 28 -4.21 -28.24 -12.33
CA TYR A 28 -4.29 -26.90 -11.73
C TYR A 28 -3.89 -25.91 -12.83
N TYR A 29 -4.84 -25.44 -13.64
CA TYR A 29 -4.92 -24.10 -14.24
C TYR A 29 -6.13 -24.09 -15.20
N GLY A 30 -7.30 -24.44 -14.66
CA GLY A 30 -8.58 -24.24 -15.32
C GLY A 30 -9.25 -22.97 -14.80
N TYR A 31 -8.78 -21.79 -15.22
CA TYR A 31 -9.49 -20.52 -15.05
C TYR A 31 -9.22 -19.60 -16.26
N ALA A 32 -9.65 -20.06 -17.44
CA ALA A 32 -9.88 -19.16 -18.56
C ALA A 32 -11.19 -18.39 -18.28
N ARG A 33 -11.10 -17.29 -17.52
CA ARG A 33 -12.21 -16.35 -17.33
C ARG A 33 -12.37 -15.53 -18.61
N LEU A 34 -13.35 -15.86 -19.44
CA LEU A 34 -13.76 -15.07 -20.60
C LEU A 34 -14.19 -13.67 -20.14
N VAL A 35 -13.34 -12.67 -20.36
CA VAL A 35 -13.65 -11.26 -20.07
C VAL A 35 -14.55 -10.75 -21.20
N ASN A 36 -15.86 -10.89 -21.01
CA ASN A 36 -16.83 -10.29 -21.92
C ASN A 36 -16.80 -8.76 -21.69
N MET A 37 -16.36 -7.99 -22.68
CA MET A 37 -16.39 -6.53 -22.64
C MET A 37 -17.84 -6.08 -22.51
N LYS A 38 -18.20 -5.51 -21.35
CA LYS A 38 -19.56 -5.04 -21.10
C LYS A 38 -19.88 -3.86 -22.03
N SER A 39 -21.11 -3.83 -22.57
CA SER A 39 -21.58 -2.66 -23.31
C SER A 39 -21.74 -1.46 -22.36
N ILE A 40 -21.67 -0.23 -22.89
CA ILE A 40 -21.90 0.99 -22.12
C ILE A 40 -23.30 0.96 -21.47
N GLN A 41 -24.29 0.43 -22.19
CA GLN A 41 -25.65 0.26 -21.67
C GLN A 41 -25.68 -0.64 -20.42
N ASP A 42 -24.90 -1.71 -20.39
CA ASP A 42 -24.84 -2.62 -19.25
C ASP A 42 -24.09 -2.03 -18.06
N ILE A 43 -23.16 -1.09 -18.29
CA ILE A 43 -22.49 -0.34 -17.24
C ILE A 43 -23.47 0.66 -16.60
N LEU A 44 -24.26 1.36 -17.41
CA LEU A 44 -25.20 2.37 -16.92
C LEU A 44 -26.39 1.77 -16.15
N LYS A 45 -26.83 0.56 -16.48
CA LYS A 45 -27.89 -0.14 -15.73
C LYS A 45 -27.56 -0.35 -14.24
N GLY A 46 -26.28 -0.48 -13.91
CA GLY A 46 -25.81 -0.67 -12.53
C GLY A 46 -25.29 0.62 -11.88
N PHE A 47 -25.43 1.77 -12.55
CA PHE A 47 -24.99 3.05 -12.03
C PHE A 47 -26.12 3.69 -11.22
N ASN A 48 -25.89 3.89 -9.93
CA ASN A 48 -26.80 4.62 -9.07
C ASN A 48 -26.22 6.05 -8.85
N PRO A 49 -26.90 7.11 -9.30
CA PRO A 49 -26.38 8.48 -9.23
C PRO A 49 -26.36 9.06 -7.81
N VAL A 50 -27.04 8.41 -6.86
CA VAL A 50 -27.17 8.90 -5.48
C VAL A 50 -26.03 8.39 -4.60
N GLU A 51 -25.53 7.17 -4.85
CA GLU A 51 -24.48 6.56 -4.05
C GLU A 51 -23.13 6.59 -4.79
N ASP A 52 -22.12 7.11 -4.11
CA ASP A 52 -20.76 7.11 -4.65
C ASP A 52 -20.16 5.71 -4.58
N LYS A 53 -19.91 5.11 -5.75
CA LYS A 53 -19.33 3.76 -5.90
C LYS A 53 -18.08 3.51 -5.03
N TYR A 54 -17.26 4.54 -4.80
CA TYR A 54 -15.99 4.43 -4.08
C TYR A 54 -16.07 4.90 -2.62
N ILE A 55 -17.20 5.46 -2.18
CA ILE A 55 -17.43 5.94 -0.81
C ILE A 55 -18.41 4.98 -0.13
N SER A 56 -17.86 3.91 0.42
CA SER A 56 -18.63 2.87 1.11
C SER A 56 -18.50 2.93 2.63
N ARG A 57 -17.50 3.66 3.15
CA ARG A 57 -17.14 3.72 4.58
C ARG A 57 -16.93 5.16 5.01
N GLU A 58 -17.22 5.44 6.27
CA GLU A 58 -17.06 6.77 6.89
C GLU A 58 -15.63 7.32 6.72
N TYR A 59 -14.60 6.51 6.97
CA TYR A 59 -13.20 6.97 6.84
C TYR A 59 -12.81 7.31 5.39
N GLN A 60 -13.50 6.77 4.38
CA GLN A 60 -13.26 7.12 2.97
C GLN A 60 -13.82 8.51 2.69
N GLN A 61 -15.06 8.77 3.11
CA GLN A 61 -15.70 10.07 3.00
C GLN A 61 -14.89 11.14 3.75
N TYR A 62 -14.55 10.86 5.01
CA TYR A 62 -13.80 11.79 5.83
C TYR A 62 -12.41 12.12 5.26
N GLY A 63 -11.70 11.13 4.71
CA GLY A 63 -10.42 11.37 4.05
C GLY A 63 -10.52 12.27 2.82
N ILE A 64 -11.64 12.19 2.08
CA ILE A 64 -11.93 13.07 0.94
C ILE A 64 -12.27 14.48 1.43
N GLU A 65 -13.15 14.61 2.42
CA GLU A 65 -13.50 15.90 3.04
C GLU A 65 -12.26 16.61 3.59
N LEU A 66 -11.34 15.89 4.22
CA LEU A 66 -10.10 16.45 4.75
C LEU A 66 -9.20 16.99 3.61
N ALA A 67 -9.11 16.25 2.50
CA ALA A 67 -8.34 16.67 1.34
C ALA A 67 -8.90 17.94 0.70
N GLU A 68 -10.23 18.06 0.62
CA GLU A 68 -10.91 19.26 0.14
C GLU A 68 -10.70 20.46 1.07
N LYS A 69 -10.87 20.27 2.38
CA LYS A 69 -10.65 21.30 3.40
C LYS A 69 -9.22 21.85 3.42
N LEU A 70 -8.24 20.98 3.16
CA LEU A 70 -6.82 21.35 3.09
C LEU A 70 -6.38 21.84 1.70
N ASP A 71 -7.29 21.83 0.72
CA ASP A 71 -7.03 22.13 -0.69
C ASP A 71 -5.90 21.27 -1.31
N ASP A 72 -5.82 20.00 -0.90
CA ASP A 72 -4.80 19.04 -1.34
C ASP A 72 -5.43 17.77 -1.95
N TRP A 73 -6.19 17.98 -3.03
CA TRP A 73 -6.90 16.91 -3.74
C TRP A 73 -5.96 15.86 -4.36
N LYS A 74 -4.74 16.29 -4.71
CA LYS A 74 -3.70 15.42 -5.31
C LYS A 74 -3.34 14.27 -4.38
N HIS A 75 -3.34 14.50 -3.07
CA HIS A 75 -2.96 13.51 -2.06
C HIS A 75 -4.15 12.93 -1.28
N ARG A 76 -5.39 12.99 -1.79
CA ARG A 76 -6.59 12.41 -1.13
C ARG A 76 -6.40 10.97 -0.62
N GLY A 77 -5.69 10.13 -1.38
CA GLY A 77 -5.40 8.75 -0.98
C GLY A 77 -4.54 8.63 0.27
N LEU A 78 -3.69 9.62 0.56
CA LEU A 78 -2.90 9.68 1.78
C LEU A 78 -3.78 10.00 3.00
N TYR A 79 -4.69 10.96 2.86
CA TYR A 79 -5.62 11.33 3.92
C TYR A 79 -6.62 10.20 4.25
N ILE A 80 -7.12 9.49 3.24
CA ILE A 80 -7.95 8.29 3.44
C ILE A 80 -7.17 7.21 4.22
N LYS A 81 -5.86 7.02 3.93
CA LYS A 81 -5.03 6.09 4.70
C LYS A 81 -4.92 6.51 6.16
N PHE A 82 -4.73 7.79 6.44
CA PHE A 82 -4.69 8.28 7.81
C PHE A 82 -6.02 8.13 8.53
N ALA A 83 -7.14 8.46 7.89
CA ALA A 83 -8.48 8.25 8.44
C ALA A 83 -8.76 6.77 8.75
N LYS A 84 -8.16 5.85 7.99
CA LYS A 84 -8.27 4.41 8.25
C LYS A 84 -7.43 3.96 9.46
N THR A 85 -6.24 4.52 9.65
CA THR A 85 -5.29 4.06 10.68
C THR A 85 -5.34 4.82 12.00
N LEU A 86 -5.72 6.10 11.95
CA LEU A 86 -5.70 7.02 13.08
C LEU A 86 -7.12 7.30 13.58
N PRO A 87 -7.33 7.48 14.89
CA PRO A 87 -8.63 7.85 15.42
C PRO A 87 -8.99 9.27 14.97
N ARG A 88 -10.29 9.48 14.66
CA ARG A 88 -10.80 10.74 14.13
C ARG A 88 -10.46 11.96 14.99
N ALA A 89 -10.51 11.81 16.32
CA ALA A 89 -10.18 12.89 17.26
C ALA A 89 -8.78 13.51 17.05
N VAL A 90 -7.80 12.70 16.63
CA VAL A 90 -6.43 13.17 16.38
C VAL A 90 -6.36 13.98 15.08
N LEU A 91 -7.09 13.55 14.05
CA LEU A 91 -7.15 14.23 12.76
C LEU A 91 -7.91 15.56 12.88
N GLU A 92 -9.04 15.59 13.60
CA GLU A 92 -9.80 16.82 13.88
C GLU A 92 -8.96 17.82 14.66
N ARG A 93 -8.22 17.38 15.70
CA ARG A 93 -7.33 18.27 16.46
C ARG A 93 -6.23 18.88 15.58
N ALA A 94 -5.63 18.08 14.70
CA ALA A 94 -4.64 18.60 13.75
C ALA A 94 -5.28 19.54 12.73
N TYR A 95 -6.48 19.24 12.28
CA TYR A 95 -7.22 20.07 11.33
C TYR A 95 -7.63 21.41 11.93
N SER A 96 -8.18 21.45 13.15
CA SER A 96 -8.52 22.71 13.84
C SER A 96 -7.32 23.65 13.92
N PHE A 97 -6.13 23.13 14.26
CA PHE A 97 -4.90 23.93 14.28
C PHE A 97 -4.55 24.53 12.91
N VAL A 98 -4.75 23.77 11.83
CA VAL A 98 -4.50 24.24 10.45
C VAL A 98 -5.58 25.20 9.98
N ALA A 99 -6.81 25.05 10.44
CA ALA A 99 -7.91 25.97 10.14
C ALA A 99 -7.64 27.35 10.76
N ASP A 100 -7.12 27.37 11.99
CA ASP A 100 -6.73 28.60 12.69
C ASP A 100 -5.46 29.23 12.07
N ALA A 101 -4.54 28.41 11.57
CA ALA A 101 -3.30 28.86 10.96
C ALA A 101 -3.47 29.15 9.46
N ASN A 102 -3.47 30.43 9.07
CA ASN A 102 -3.52 30.83 7.65
C ASN A 102 -2.16 30.61 6.94
N ALA A 103 -1.82 29.36 6.64
CA ALA A 103 -0.61 29.00 5.90
C ALA A 103 -0.89 28.86 4.39
N ALA A 104 0.10 29.23 3.57
CA ALA A 104 0.04 29.06 2.12
C ALA A 104 -0.07 27.59 1.69
N ASN A 105 0.52 26.67 2.45
CA ASN A 105 0.43 25.23 2.19
C ASN A 105 -0.12 24.49 3.43
N LYS A 106 -1.45 24.35 3.47
CA LYS A 106 -2.19 23.72 4.57
C LYS A 106 -1.88 22.24 4.72
N GLY A 107 -1.72 21.51 3.61
CA GLY A 107 -1.34 20.10 3.63
C GLY A 107 0.02 19.85 4.29
N ALA A 108 1.03 20.67 3.98
CA ALA A 108 2.34 20.57 4.61
C ALA A 108 2.29 20.86 6.12
N LEU A 109 1.52 21.88 6.53
CA LEU A 109 1.33 22.23 7.94
C LEU A 109 0.62 21.12 8.71
N PHE A 110 -0.40 20.51 8.11
CA PHE A 110 -1.12 19.36 8.67
C PHE A 110 -0.17 18.19 8.94
N MET A 111 0.67 17.85 7.95
CA MET A 111 1.67 16.79 8.10
C MET A 111 2.68 17.11 9.20
N TRP A 112 3.11 18.37 9.29
CA TRP A 112 4.00 18.81 10.36
C TRP A 112 3.34 18.66 11.73
N LYS A 113 2.06 19.02 11.88
CA LYS A 113 1.35 18.89 13.15
C LYS A 113 1.17 17.44 13.59
N LEU A 114 0.87 16.54 12.65
CA LEU A 114 0.80 15.10 12.94
C LEU A 114 2.16 14.51 13.36
N ARG A 115 3.28 15.04 12.84
CA ARG A 115 4.63 14.69 13.31
C ARG A 115 4.93 15.25 14.69
N GLU A 116 4.53 16.49 14.97
CA GLU A 116 4.68 17.14 16.28
C GLU A 116 3.99 16.33 17.38
N MET A 117 2.78 15.82 17.10
CA MET A 117 2.04 14.94 18.02
C MET A 117 2.63 13.53 18.14
N GLY A 118 3.69 13.19 17.40
CA GLY A 118 4.33 11.87 17.43
C GLY A 118 3.52 10.76 16.77
N VAL A 119 2.47 11.09 16.02
CA VAL A 119 1.55 10.13 15.41
C VAL A 119 2.14 9.56 14.12
N ILE A 120 2.81 10.42 13.35
CA ILE A 120 3.52 10.04 12.12
C ILE A 120 5.02 10.00 12.42
N GLY A 121 5.54 8.77 12.54
CA GLY A 121 6.97 8.49 12.53
C GLY A 121 7.64 8.44 13.91
N LYS A 122 7.71 7.22 14.48
CA LYS A 122 8.96 6.61 15.00
C LYS A 122 8.89 5.08 14.89
N LYS A 123 9.79 4.50 14.10
CA LYS A 123 10.26 3.10 14.25
C LYS A 123 11.78 3.20 14.39
N LYS A 124 12.41 2.76 15.49
CA LYS A 124 12.47 1.36 15.95
C LYS A 124 12.51 1.27 17.50
N ARG A 125 11.87 0.25 18.06
CA ARG A 125 12.42 -0.48 19.21
C ARG A 125 12.39 -1.96 18.88
N ASN A 126 13.57 -2.58 18.75
CA ASN A 126 13.70 -4.03 18.89
C ASN A 126 13.32 -4.33 20.33
N VAL A 127 12.08 -4.77 20.56
CA VAL A 127 11.69 -5.33 21.85
C VAL A 127 12.16 -6.78 21.82
N VAL A 128 13.37 -7.02 22.32
CA VAL A 128 13.75 -8.37 22.75
C VAL A 128 12.79 -8.73 23.88
N ARG A 129 11.98 -9.77 23.67
CA ARG A 129 11.10 -10.31 24.69
C ARG A 129 11.94 -11.27 25.52
N GLU A 130 12.41 -10.84 26.68
CA GLU A 130 12.83 -11.77 27.71
C GLU A 130 11.56 -12.44 28.25
N SER A 131 11.42 -13.72 27.94
CA SER A 131 10.41 -14.60 28.51
C SER A 131 10.67 -14.66 30.02
N GLY A 132 9.69 -14.21 30.81
CA GLY A 132 9.71 -14.45 32.25
C GLY A 132 9.78 -15.96 32.51
N ASN A 133 10.74 -16.35 33.34
CA ASN A 133 10.70 -17.64 34.03
C ASN A 133 9.52 -17.59 35.00
N GLU A 134 8.43 -18.26 34.64
CA GLU A 134 7.38 -18.60 35.57
C GLU A 134 7.78 -19.88 36.30
N HIS A 135 7.69 -19.80 37.62
CA HIS A 135 8.10 -20.76 38.64
C HIS A 135 7.20 -21.99 38.62
N LEU A 136 7.78 -23.19 38.67
CA LEU A 136 7.29 -24.38 39.39
C LEU A 136 8.47 -25.31 39.68
#